data_AF-A0AAQ5XNZ8-F1
#
_entry.id   AF-A0AAQ5XNZ8-F1
#
_cell.length_a   1.000
_cell.length_b   1.000
_cell.length_c   1.000
_cell.angle_alpha   90.00
_cell.angle_beta   90.00
_cell.angle_gamma   90.00
#
_symmetry.space_group_name_H-M   'P 1'
#
loop_
_entity.id
_entity.type
_entity.pdbx_description
1 polymer ?
#
loop_
_entity_poly.entity_id
_entity_poly.type
_entity_poly.pdbx_seq_one_letter_code
_entity_poly.pdbx_strand_id
1 'polypeptide(L)'
;MMIKETSLRRDPDLRGELAFLARGCDFVLPSRFKKRLKSFQQQQVQSKPEKKPGTPPPAPPAATATPVPTPRSPSPPPAPVIVTPPPPAINIPRFYYPRGLPALGPTANHDAAIAAIETAFTEFEEEKADIYEMGKIAKACGCPLYWKAPMFYGAGGERTGFVSVHSFIATWRKLLHSCHDDASRFISLLAKPGCNYLEQEDFIPLLQDIVDTHPGLTFLKDAPEFHSRYITTVIQRIFYVVNRSWTGRITMMELRRSNFLQTLALLEEEDDINQITDYFSYEHFYVIYCKFWELDTDHDLYIDPKDLARYNDHASSNRIIERLFSGAVTRGNAVQREGRMSYAEFVWFLISEEDKKNPTRAHIAVLHCIASTKLSKYYSVLNICFCLII
;
A
#
# COMPACT_ATOMS: atom_id res chain seq x y z
N MET A 1 12.91 -3.36 46.06
CA MET A 1 12.98 -4.71 45.43
C MET A 1 12.78 -4.49 43.94
N MET A 2 13.84 -4.70 43.15
CA MET A 2 13.92 -4.32 41.73
C MET A 2 12.97 -5.17 40.88
N ILE A 3 12.21 -4.52 40.01
CA ILE A 3 11.52 -5.16 38.89
C ILE A 3 12.53 -5.16 37.73
N LYS A 4 13.01 -6.35 37.38
CA LYS A 4 13.96 -6.55 36.27
C LYS A 4 13.24 -6.34 34.94
N GLU A 5 13.76 -5.39 34.16
CA GLU A 5 13.55 -5.30 32.72
C GLU A 5 13.93 -6.62 32.04
N THR A 6 12.98 -7.24 31.33
CA THR A 6 13.26 -8.32 30.38
C THR A 6 13.13 -7.76 28.97
N SER A 7 14.12 -6.97 28.57
CA SER A 7 14.36 -6.61 27.17
C SER A 7 14.93 -7.82 26.44
N LEU A 8 14.34 -8.18 25.29
CA LEU A 8 14.72 -9.27 24.38
C LEU A 8 16.11 -9.10 23.73
N ARG A 9 16.95 -8.19 24.23
CA ARG A 9 18.26 -7.78 23.67
C ARG A 9 19.46 -8.63 24.10
N ARG A 10 19.30 -9.73 24.84
CA ARG A 10 20.44 -10.52 25.37
C ARG A 10 20.32 -12.04 25.19
N ASP A 11 19.89 -12.51 24.03
CA ASP A 11 19.97 -13.94 23.74
C ASP A 11 20.84 -14.21 22.47
N PRO A 12 22.13 -14.57 22.64
CA PRO A 12 23.04 -14.88 21.55
C PRO A 12 22.61 -16.08 20.70
N ASP A 13 21.78 -16.98 21.25
CA ASP A 13 21.34 -18.21 20.57
C ASP A 13 20.30 -17.95 19.48
N LEU A 14 19.41 -16.95 19.65
CA LEU A 14 18.37 -16.64 18.65
C LEU A 14 18.95 -16.13 17.33
N ARG A 15 20.05 -15.37 17.42
CA ARG A 15 20.79 -14.89 16.24
C ARG A 15 21.50 -16.04 15.53
N GLY A 16 21.97 -17.03 16.28
CA GLY A 16 22.54 -18.27 15.75
C GLY A 16 21.49 -19.13 15.05
N GLU A 17 20.34 -19.35 15.67
CA GLU A 17 19.25 -20.15 15.10
C GLU A 17 18.64 -19.52 13.84
N LEU A 18 18.43 -18.20 13.81
CA LEU A 18 17.94 -17.49 12.60
C LEU A 18 18.98 -17.50 11.47
N ALA A 19 20.27 -17.36 11.81
CA ALA A 19 21.37 -17.46 10.83
C ALA A 19 21.68 -18.91 10.40
N PHE A 20 21.20 -19.91 11.13
CA PHE A 20 21.28 -21.33 10.78
C PHE A 20 20.09 -21.73 9.89
N LEU A 21 18.88 -21.22 10.18
CA LEU A 21 17.69 -21.30 9.32
C LEU A 21 17.89 -20.63 7.95
N ALA A 22 18.66 -19.54 7.89
CA ALA A 22 19.03 -18.90 6.64
C ALA A 22 20.10 -19.66 5.83
N ARG A 23 20.77 -20.66 6.44
CA ARG A 23 21.91 -21.38 5.84
C ARG A 23 21.69 -22.89 5.60
N GLY A 24 20.58 -23.48 6.02
CA GLY A 24 20.39 -24.93 5.92
C GLY A 24 18.92 -25.36 5.82
N CYS A 25 18.66 -26.23 4.85
CA CYS A 25 17.38 -26.82 4.45
C CYS A 25 16.70 -27.73 5.50
N ASP A 26 16.46 -27.25 6.73
CA ASP A 26 15.62 -27.96 7.71
C ASP A 26 14.72 -26.98 8.50
N PHE A 27 13.51 -26.74 7.98
CA PHE A 27 12.51 -25.85 8.55
C PHE A 27 11.61 -26.56 9.56
N VAL A 28 12.14 -26.86 10.75
CA VAL A 28 11.28 -27.19 11.90
C VAL A 28 10.86 -25.87 12.58
N LEU A 29 9.60 -25.49 12.39
CA LEU A 29 8.95 -24.37 13.09
C LEU A 29 9.31 -24.34 14.58
N PRO A 30 9.97 -23.29 15.09
CA PRO A 30 10.23 -23.18 16.53
C PRO A 30 8.91 -23.23 17.28
N SER A 31 8.85 -24.05 18.34
CA SER A 31 7.62 -24.33 19.10
C SER A 31 6.91 -23.08 19.64
N ARG A 32 7.62 -21.94 19.73
CA ARG A 32 7.06 -20.63 20.10
C ARG A 32 6.20 -20.01 18.99
N PHE A 33 6.53 -20.22 17.72
CA PHE A 33 5.74 -19.75 16.57
C PHE A 33 4.41 -20.52 16.42
N LYS A 34 4.41 -21.85 16.61
CA LYS A 34 3.17 -22.64 16.70
C LYS A 34 2.25 -22.16 17.84
N LYS A 35 2.83 -21.65 18.94
CA LYS A 35 2.08 -21.10 20.07
C LYS A 35 1.46 -19.74 19.76
N ARG A 36 2.20 -18.86 19.05
CA ARG A 36 1.69 -17.55 18.58
C ARG A 36 0.61 -17.68 17.51
N LEU A 37 0.77 -18.61 16.56
CA LEU A 37 -0.24 -18.92 15.55
C LEU A 37 -1.57 -19.37 16.19
N LYS A 38 -1.49 -20.22 17.23
CA LYS A 38 -2.66 -20.65 18.01
C LYS A 38 -3.29 -19.53 18.84
N SER A 39 -2.50 -18.63 19.43
CA SER A 39 -3.05 -17.47 20.16
C SER A 39 -3.73 -16.45 19.25
N PHE A 40 -3.23 -16.28 18.01
CA PHE A 40 -3.83 -15.41 17.00
C PHE A 40 -5.18 -15.96 16.52
N GLN A 41 -5.32 -17.29 16.37
CA GLN A 41 -6.60 -17.94 16.07
C GLN A 41 -7.60 -17.86 17.23
N GLN A 42 -7.15 -17.95 18.49
CA GLN A 42 -8.05 -17.94 19.66
C GLN A 42 -8.63 -16.56 20.00
N GLN A 43 -7.91 -15.46 19.73
CA GLN A 43 -8.41 -14.12 20.03
C GLN A 43 -9.59 -13.66 19.14
N GLN A 44 -9.84 -14.30 17.99
CA GLN A 44 -11.02 -14.00 17.16
C GLN A 44 -12.29 -14.80 17.53
N VAL A 45 -12.18 -15.88 18.31
CA VAL A 45 -13.32 -16.77 18.60
C VAL A 45 -14.11 -16.34 19.85
N GLN A 46 -13.53 -15.56 20.75
CA GLN A 46 -14.21 -15.08 21.97
C GLN A 46 -14.63 -13.62 21.87
N SER A 47 -15.70 -13.33 21.10
CA SER A 47 -16.52 -12.14 21.35
C SER A 47 -17.97 -12.30 20.85
N LYS A 48 -18.78 -13.15 21.51
CA LYS A 48 -20.21 -12.89 21.83
C LYS A 48 -20.79 -13.93 22.80
N PRO A 49 -21.74 -13.55 23.70
CA PRO A 49 -23.19 -13.77 23.45
C PRO A 49 -24.12 -12.63 23.98
N GLU A 50 -25.10 -12.12 23.21
CA GLU A 50 -26.58 -12.40 23.17
C GLU A 50 -27.50 -11.65 24.16
N LYS A 51 -28.48 -10.87 23.64
CA LYS A 51 -29.94 -11.02 23.89
C LYS A 51 -30.83 -10.17 22.96
N LYS A 52 -31.96 -10.77 22.52
CA LYS A 52 -33.13 -10.31 21.70
C LYS A 52 -34.36 -10.00 22.64
N PRO A 53 -35.62 -9.66 22.23
CA PRO A 53 -36.32 -9.84 20.91
C PRO A 53 -37.42 -8.81 20.45
N GLY A 54 -37.85 -8.96 19.17
CA GLY A 54 -39.25 -8.80 18.66
C GLY A 54 -39.55 -7.57 17.77
N THR A 55 -40.37 -7.54 16.69
CA THR A 55 -41.13 -8.48 15.81
C THR A 55 -41.64 -7.65 14.57
N PRO A 56 -42.47 -8.13 13.59
CA PRO A 56 -42.16 -8.35 12.15
C PRO A 56 -42.75 -7.34 11.11
N PRO A 57 -42.50 -7.49 9.79
CA PRO A 57 -42.97 -6.58 8.72
C PRO A 57 -44.23 -7.09 7.97
N PRO A 58 -44.98 -6.22 7.25
CA PRO A 58 -46.05 -6.64 6.35
C PRO A 58 -45.67 -6.59 4.85
N ALA A 59 -46.34 -7.44 4.06
CA ALA A 59 -46.35 -7.47 2.59
C ALA A 59 -47.83 -7.37 2.07
N PRO A 60 -48.11 -7.51 0.76
CA PRO A 60 -48.38 -6.44 -0.22
C PRO A 60 -49.86 -6.39 -0.69
N PRO A 61 -50.22 -5.52 -1.65
CA PRO A 61 -51.31 -5.88 -2.58
C PRO A 61 -50.97 -5.71 -4.07
N ALA A 62 -51.82 -6.33 -4.88
CA ALA A 62 -51.59 -6.79 -6.25
C ALA A 62 -52.09 -5.86 -7.38
N ALA A 63 -51.51 -6.12 -8.56
CA ALA A 63 -51.90 -5.90 -9.95
C ALA A 63 -53.15 -5.06 -10.32
N THR A 64 -52.99 -4.14 -11.28
CA THR A 64 -53.77 -4.17 -12.54
C THR A 64 -53.23 -3.25 -13.66
N ALA A 65 -53.19 -3.83 -14.87
CA ALA A 65 -53.42 -3.30 -16.22
C ALA A 65 -52.77 -1.98 -16.75
N THR A 66 -52.09 -2.16 -17.89
CA THR A 66 -51.68 -1.15 -18.90
C THR A 66 -52.86 -0.44 -19.59
N PRO A 67 -52.67 0.79 -20.11
CA PRO A 67 -52.90 0.97 -21.55
C PRO A 67 -51.89 1.87 -22.31
N VAL A 68 -52.00 1.73 -23.63
CA VAL A 68 -51.22 2.23 -24.80
C VAL A 68 -51.23 3.77 -24.96
N PRO A 69 -50.21 4.39 -25.60
CA PRO A 69 -50.10 5.84 -25.74
C PRO A 69 -50.84 6.42 -26.96
N THR A 70 -51.40 7.63 -26.83
CA THR A 70 -51.91 8.47 -27.92
C THR A 70 -51.30 9.88 -27.86
N PRO A 71 -51.25 10.64 -29.00
CA PRO A 71 -50.21 11.63 -29.27
C PRO A 71 -50.47 13.02 -28.67
N ARG A 72 -49.38 13.74 -28.37
CA ARG A 72 -49.35 15.12 -27.86
C ARG A 72 -49.81 16.13 -28.92
N SER A 73 -50.59 17.13 -28.49
CA SER A 73 -50.79 18.41 -29.18
C SER A 73 -49.90 19.51 -28.56
N PRO A 74 -49.45 20.52 -29.33
CA PRO A 74 -48.40 21.45 -28.91
C PRO A 74 -48.92 22.62 -28.05
N SER A 75 -48.08 23.03 -27.09
CA SER A 75 -48.31 24.17 -26.17
C SER A 75 -48.07 25.54 -26.84
N PRO A 76 -48.72 26.63 -26.39
CA PRO A 76 -48.52 27.99 -26.91
C PRO A 76 -47.22 28.65 -26.39
N PRO A 77 -46.73 29.72 -27.05
CA PRO A 77 -45.39 30.29 -26.83
C PRO A 77 -45.25 31.08 -25.51
N PRO A 78 -44.03 31.18 -24.94
CA PRO A 78 -43.76 31.84 -23.67
C PRO A 78 -43.69 33.38 -23.77
N ALA A 79 -44.15 34.04 -22.72
CA ALA A 79 -44.04 35.50 -22.50
C ALA A 79 -42.58 35.95 -22.26
N PRO A 80 -42.23 37.22 -22.53
CA PRO A 80 -40.83 37.68 -22.53
C PRO A 80 -40.24 37.74 -21.11
N VAL A 81 -39.03 37.19 -20.96
CA VAL A 81 -38.24 37.17 -19.73
C VAL A 81 -37.65 38.56 -19.48
N ILE A 82 -37.99 39.18 -18.35
CA ILE A 82 -37.30 40.36 -17.85
C ILE A 82 -35.92 39.93 -17.35
N VAL A 83 -34.87 40.29 -18.08
CA VAL A 83 -33.47 40.00 -17.73
C VAL A 83 -33.04 40.96 -16.61
N THR A 84 -32.91 40.46 -15.39
CA THR A 84 -32.20 41.14 -14.32
C THR A 84 -30.68 40.94 -14.49
N PRO A 85 -29.84 41.95 -14.21
CA PRO A 85 -28.38 41.81 -14.34
C PRO A 85 -27.83 40.77 -13.34
N PRO A 86 -26.76 40.03 -13.69
CA PRO A 86 -26.19 39.02 -12.82
C PRO A 86 -25.62 39.65 -11.53
N PRO A 87 -25.72 38.97 -10.37
CA PRO A 87 -25.09 39.43 -9.14
C PRO A 87 -23.57 39.55 -9.33
N PRO A 88 -22.90 40.45 -8.58
CA PRO A 88 -21.46 40.64 -8.69
C PRO A 88 -20.72 39.31 -8.44
N ALA A 89 -19.72 39.04 -9.27
CA ALA A 89 -18.96 37.80 -9.22
C ALA A 89 -18.39 37.57 -7.80
N ILE A 90 -18.86 36.54 -7.12
CA ILE A 90 -18.31 36.08 -5.84
C ILE A 90 -16.87 35.64 -6.14
N ASN A 91 -15.89 36.34 -5.54
CA ASN A 91 -14.49 35.96 -5.65
C ASN A 91 -14.28 34.70 -4.82
N ILE A 92 -14.41 33.53 -5.45
CA ILE A 92 -14.14 32.23 -4.84
C ILE A 92 -12.61 32.06 -4.82
N PRO A 93 -11.96 32.07 -3.64
CA PRO A 93 -10.52 31.85 -3.55
C PRO A 93 -10.16 30.48 -4.11
N ARG A 94 -8.93 30.34 -4.60
CA ARG A 94 -8.43 29.04 -5.03
C ARG A 94 -8.54 28.04 -3.87
N PHE A 95 -9.23 26.93 -4.10
CA PHE A 95 -9.45 25.88 -3.09
C PHE A 95 -8.78 24.55 -3.48
N TYR A 96 -8.29 24.43 -4.72
CA TYR A 96 -7.65 23.23 -5.23
C TYR A 96 -6.12 23.41 -5.37
N TYR A 97 -5.39 22.59 -4.60
CA TYR A 97 -3.94 22.62 -4.49
C TYR A 97 -3.36 21.20 -4.63
N PRO A 98 -3.08 20.73 -5.87
CA PRO A 98 -2.62 19.36 -6.11
C PRO A 98 -1.32 19.00 -5.36
N ARG A 99 -0.41 19.96 -5.22
CA ARG A 99 0.91 19.79 -4.62
C ARG A 99 1.01 20.31 -3.17
N GLY A 100 -0.13 20.34 -2.48
CA GLY A 100 -0.24 20.86 -1.13
C GLY A 100 -0.52 22.35 -1.09
N LEU A 101 -1.06 22.81 0.03
CA LEU A 101 -1.34 24.23 0.25
C LEU A 101 0.00 24.96 0.50
N PRO A 102 0.38 25.96 -0.31
CA PRO A 102 1.55 26.77 -0.02
C PRO A 102 1.42 27.41 1.37
N ALA A 103 2.51 27.44 2.14
CA ALA A 103 2.49 28.06 3.46
C ALA A 103 2.03 29.52 3.37
N LEU A 104 1.10 29.92 4.24
CA LEU A 104 0.64 31.30 4.35
C LEU A 104 1.69 32.11 5.12
N GLY A 105 2.58 32.81 4.43
CA GLY A 105 3.63 33.64 5.04
C GLY A 105 4.75 33.98 4.07
N PRO A 106 5.74 34.81 4.48
CA PRO A 106 6.97 34.97 3.70
C PRO A 106 7.54 33.59 3.43
N THR A 107 8.04 33.38 2.20
CA THR A 107 8.61 32.12 1.71
C THR A 107 9.25 31.36 2.86
N ALA A 108 8.69 30.20 3.22
CA ALA A 108 9.28 29.29 4.21
C ALA A 108 10.78 29.30 3.96
N ASN A 109 11.60 29.53 5.00
CA ASN A 109 12.97 30.03 4.94
C ASN A 109 13.90 29.14 4.07
N HIS A 110 13.70 29.14 2.75
CA HIS A 110 14.26 28.17 1.80
C HIS A 110 15.78 28.38 1.76
N ASP A 111 16.22 29.63 1.90
CA ASP A 111 17.63 29.99 1.98
C ASP A 111 18.26 29.43 3.25
N ALA A 112 17.57 29.45 4.39
CA ALA A 112 18.06 28.84 5.63
C ALA A 112 18.13 27.30 5.52
N ALA A 113 17.13 26.67 4.88
CA ALA A 113 17.16 25.23 4.62
C ALA A 113 18.31 24.85 3.68
N ILE A 114 18.56 25.64 2.64
CA ILE A 114 19.68 25.43 1.71
C ILE A 114 21.01 25.63 2.42
N ALA A 115 21.17 26.69 3.23
CA ALA A 115 22.39 26.93 3.99
C ALA A 115 22.70 25.81 4.99
N ALA A 116 21.68 25.22 5.62
CA ALA A 116 21.83 24.06 6.50
C ALA A 116 22.34 22.83 5.74
N ILE A 117 21.83 22.61 4.51
CA ILE A 117 22.29 21.54 3.63
C ILE A 117 23.74 21.77 3.19
N GLU A 118 24.08 22.98 2.73
CA GLU A 118 25.46 23.36 2.36
C GLU A 118 26.42 23.07 3.50
N THR A 119 26.07 23.52 4.71
CA THR A 119 26.85 23.26 5.92
C THR A 119 27.03 21.76 6.17
N ALA A 120 25.96 20.95 6.03
CA ALA A 120 26.05 19.51 6.21
C ALA A 120 26.96 18.82 5.17
N PHE A 121 27.02 19.33 3.94
CA PHE A 121 27.92 18.80 2.90
C PHE A 121 29.40 19.10 3.15
N THR A 122 29.73 20.17 3.89
CA THR A 122 31.14 20.50 4.23
C THR A 122 31.82 19.45 5.13
N GLU A 123 31.04 18.60 5.80
CA GLU A 123 31.58 17.50 6.61
C GLU A 123 32.08 16.32 5.77
N PHE A 124 31.71 16.24 4.48
CA PHE A 124 32.04 15.12 3.61
C PHE A 124 33.28 15.38 2.76
N GLU A 125 33.97 14.29 2.41
CA GLU A 125 35.12 14.36 1.53
C GLU A 125 34.68 14.85 0.13
N GLU A 126 35.36 15.88 -0.38
CA GLU A 126 35.05 16.55 -1.65
C GLU A 126 33.61 17.09 -1.77
N GLU A 127 32.90 17.33 -0.67
CA GLU A 127 31.48 17.76 -0.66
C GLU A 127 30.57 16.80 -1.45
N LYS A 128 30.90 15.50 -1.40
CA LYS A 128 30.15 14.41 -2.03
C LYS A 128 29.67 13.46 -0.95
N ALA A 129 28.38 13.13 -1.00
CA ALA A 129 27.77 12.18 -0.08
C ALA A 129 27.44 10.87 -0.81
N ASP A 130 27.85 9.74 -0.22
CA ASP A 130 27.35 8.42 -0.62
C ASP A 130 25.97 8.10 0.01
N ILE A 131 25.37 6.95 -0.34
CA ILE A 131 24.05 6.57 0.17
C ILE A 131 23.98 6.40 1.71
N TYR A 132 25.11 6.05 2.35
CA TYR A 132 25.18 5.87 3.80
C TYR A 132 25.29 7.22 4.52
N GLU A 133 25.96 8.19 3.90
CA GLU A 133 26.11 9.56 4.41
C GLU A 133 24.84 10.41 4.22
N MET A 134 23.99 10.07 3.25
CA MET A 134 22.73 10.76 3.00
C MET A 134 21.76 10.77 4.19
N GLY A 135 21.97 9.92 5.20
CA GLY A 135 21.23 10.00 6.46
C GLY A 135 21.42 11.34 7.19
N LYS A 136 22.64 11.91 7.19
CA LYS A 136 22.89 13.23 7.76
C LYS A 136 22.19 14.34 6.96
N ILE A 137 22.20 14.22 5.64
CA ILE A 137 21.52 15.16 4.74
C ILE A 137 20.00 15.10 4.92
N ALA A 138 19.42 13.92 5.09
CA ALA A 138 18.00 13.76 5.40
C ALA A 138 17.62 14.53 6.68
N LYS A 139 18.45 14.44 7.73
CA LYS A 139 18.25 15.19 8.98
C LYS A 139 18.42 16.70 8.81
N ALA A 140 19.40 17.16 8.03
CA ALA A 140 19.55 18.58 7.69
C ALA A 140 18.32 19.15 6.94
N CYS A 141 17.67 18.32 6.12
CA CYS A 141 16.42 18.64 5.44
C CYS A 141 15.17 18.56 6.32
N GLY A 142 15.28 18.11 7.58
CA GLY A 142 14.14 17.85 8.45
C GLY A 142 13.30 16.63 8.05
N CYS A 143 13.87 15.69 7.29
CA CYS A 143 13.22 14.47 6.85
C CYS A 143 13.61 13.26 7.73
N PRO A 144 12.74 12.22 7.82
CA PRO A 144 13.09 10.95 8.45
C PRO A 144 14.30 10.27 7.79
N LEU A 145 15.06 9.47 8.54
CA LEU A 145 16.30 8.82 8.09
C LEU A 145 16.13 8.05 6.79
N TYR A 146 15.06 7.26 6.66
CA TYR A 146 14.81 6.41 5.49
C TYR A 146 14.38 7.18 4.23
N TRP A 147 14.34 8.51 4.28
CA TRP A 147 14.27 9.34 3.07
C TRP A 147 15.62 9.45 2.36
N LYS A 148 16.72 8.99 2.99
CA LYS A 148 18.08 9.01 2.43
C LYS A 148 18.17 8.36 1.05
N ALA A 149 17.55 7.19 0.85
CA ALA A 149 17.52 6.54 -0.45
C ALA A 149 16.74 7.38 -1.49
N PRO A 150 15.45 7.71 -1.29
CA PRO A 150 14.72 8.61 -2.18
C PRO A 150 15.48 9.89 -2.56
N MET A 151 16.14 10.51 -1.59
CA MET A 151 16.97 11.70 -1.79
C MET A 151 18.21 11.42 -2.64
N PHE A 152 18.90 10.31 -2.39
CA PHE A 152 20.08 9.89 -3.15
C PHE A 152 19.74 9.60 -4.61
N TYR A 153 18.72 8.77 -4.85
CA TYR A 153 18.25 8.42 -6.19
C TYR A 153 17.67 9.62 -6.93
N GLY A 154 16.85 10.44 -6.26
CA GLY A 154 16.26 11.65 -6.83
C GLY A 154 17.29 12.72 -7.22
N ALA A 155 18.45 12.75 -6.56
CA ALA A 155 19.57 13.62 -6.92
C ALA A 155 20.52 13.02 -7.98
N GLY A 156 20.23 11.81 -8.47
CA GLY A 156 21.01 11.13 -9.51
C GLY A 156 22.21 10.34 -9.00
N GLY A 157 22.26 10.04 -7.69
CA GLY A 157 23.37 9.34 -7.06
C GLY A 157 23.63 7.92 -7.60
N GLU A 158 22.60 7.24 -8.12
CA GLU A 158 22.74 5.92 -8.75
C GLU A 158 23.74 5.91 -9.91
N ARG A 159 23.74 6.98 -10.72
CA ARG A 159 24.57 7.05 -11.94
C ARG A 159 26.04 7.33 -11.62
N THR A 160 26.31 8.03 -10.53
CA THR A 160 27.63 8.53 -10.15
C THR A 160 28.25 7.76 -8.98
N GLY A 161 27.44 7.02 -8.21
CA GLY A 161 27.84 6.39 -6.94
C GLY A 161 27.83 7.36 -5.74
N PHE A 162 27.74 8.66 -5.98
CA PHE A 162 27.72 9.72 -4.98
C PHE A 162 26.85 10.90 -5.45
N VAL A 163 26.45 11.76 -4.52
CA VAL A 163 25.71 12.99 -4.80
C VAL A 163 26.56 14.19 -4.38
N SER A 164 26.79 15.13 -5.30
CA SER A 164 27.45 16.41 -4.97
C SER A 164 26.49 17.41 -4.34
N VAL A 165 27.02 18.34 -3.53
CA VAL A 165 26.25 19.46 -2.96
C VAL A 165 25.44 20.22 -4.01
N HIS A 166 26.04 20.53 -5.16
CA HIS A 166 25.38 21.27 -6.24
C HIS A 166 24.21 20.50 -6.86
N SER A 167 24.39 19.20 -7.15
CA SER A 167 23.31 18.36 -7.68
C SER A 167 22.17 18.22 -6.68
N PHE A 168 22.48 18.06 -5.39
CA PHE A 168 21.46 17.90 -4.36
C PHE A 168 20.66 19.18 -4.17
N ILE A 169 21.33 20.34 -4.02
CA ILE A 169 20.66 21.63 -3.84
C ILE A 169 19.79 21.98 -5.03
N ALA A 170 20.23 21.70 -6.27
CA ALA A 170 19.41 21.93 -7.45
C ALA A 170 18.08 21.14 -7.40
N THR A 171 18.17 19.85 -7.04
CA THR A 171 16.99 18.99 -6.87
C THR A 171 16.12 19.44 -5.70
N TRP A 172 16.72 19.70 -4.54
CA TRP A 172 15.99 20.09 -3.33
C TRP A 172 15.30 21.44 -3.48
N ARG A 173 15.96 22.43 -4.11
CA ARG A 173 15.36 23.73 -4.44
C ARG A 173 14.14 23.55 -5.33
N LYS A 174 14.21 22.69 -6.35
CA LYS A 174 13.05 22.37 -7.21
C LYS A 174 11.90 21.77 -6.41
N LEU A 175 12.19 20.89 -5.46
CA LEU A 175 11.18 20.28 -4.58
C LEU A 175 10.53 21.31 -3.66
N LEU A 176 11.31 22.16 -2.98
CA LEU A 176 10.78 23.20 -2.09
C LEU A 176 9.84 24.18 -2.83
N HIS A 177 10.13 24.50 -4.09
CA HIS A 177 9.27 25.38 -4.89
C HIS A 177 8.02 24.70 -5.44
N SER A 178 8.08 23.40 -5.72
CA SER A 178 6.99 22.69 -6.41
C SER A 178 6.08 21.88 -5.49
N CYS A 179 6.58 21.48 -4.31
CA CYS A 179 5.95 20.53 -3.41
C CYS A 179 5.82 21.14 -2.00
N HIS A 180 4.60 21.26 -1.51
CA HIS A 180 4.27 21.95 -0.26
C HIS A 180 3.91 21.00 0.90
N ASP A 181 3.99 19.69 0.68
CA ASP A 181 3.78 18.67 1.70
C ASP A 181 4.68 17.44 1.48
N ASP A 182 4.77 16.58 2.48
CA ASP A 182 5.66 15.42 2.45
C ASP A 182 5.26 14.40 1.38
N ALA A 183 3.96 14.21 1.16
CA ALA A 183 3.48 13.31 0.11
C ALA A 183 3.90 13.76 -1.30
N SER A 184 3.79 15.06 -1.62
CA SER A 184 4.23 15.59 -2.91
C SER A 184 5.74 15.56 -3.07
N ARG A 185 6.51 15.85 -2.02
CA ARG A 185 7.97 15.72 -2.01
C ARG A 185 8.40 14.27 -2.24
N PHE A 186 7.82 13.34 -1.49
CA PHE A 186 8.14 11.92 -1.56
C PHE A 186 7.85 11.35 -2.96
N ILE A 187 6.66 11.60 -3.52
CA ILE A 187 6.36 11.16 -4.89
C ILE A 187 7.30 11.79 -5.89
N SER A 188 7.63 13.08 -5.76
CA SER A 188 8.54 13.74 -6.70
C SER A 188 9.98 13.24 -6.63
N LEU A 189 10.38 12.63 -5.51
CA LEU A 189 11.70 12.01 -5.34
C LEU A 189 11.78 10.60 -5.97
N LEU A 190 10.73 9.79 -5.81
CA LEU A 190 10.73 8.40 -6.32
C LEU A 190 10.20 8.28 -7.75
N ALA A 191 9.32 9.19 -8.20
CA ALA A 191 8.67 9.05 -9.49
C ALA A 191 9.65 9.23 -10.65
N LYS A 192 9.47 8.40 -11.69
CA LYS A 192 10.16 8.55 -12.98
C LYS A 192 9.94 9.95 -13.57
N PRO A 193 10.89 10.49 -14.34
CA PRO A 193 10.74 11.81 -14.95
C PRO A 193 9.43 11.95 -15.76
N GLY A 194 8.65 12.99 -15.45
CA GLY A 194 7.37 13.26 -16.11
C GLY A 194 6.16 12.52 -15.52
N CYS A 195 6.37 11.60 -14.58
CA CYS A 195 5.29 10.93 -13.86
C CYS A 195 4.93 11.67 -12.57
N ASN A 196 3.65 11.61 -12.18
CA ASN A 196 3.11 12.18 -10.94
C ASN A 196 2.47 11.12 -10.03
N TYR A 197 2.89 9.87 -10.23
CA TYR A 197 2.46 8.68 -9.52
C TYR A 197 3.66 7.73 -9.34
N LEU A 198 3.51 6.78 -8.43
CA LEU A 198 4.50 5.72 -8.18
C LEU A 198 3.97 4.37 -8.65
N GLU A 199 4.80 3.65 -9.39
CA GLU A 199 4.62 2.25 -9.76
C GLU A 199 5.31 1.34 -8.73
N GLN A 200 5.17 0.02 -8.86
CA GLN A 200 5.71 -0.92 -7.88
C GLN A 200 7.24 -0.88 -7.84
N GLU A 201 7.85 -0.74 -9.02
CA GLU A 201 9.29 -0.75 -9.22
C GLU A 201 9.96 0.49 -8.59
N ASP A 202 9.24 1.60 -8.50
CA ASP A 202 9.75 2.85 -7.92
C ASP A 202 10.03 2.71 -6.42
N PHE A 203 9.41 1.74 -5.73
CA PHE A 203 9.67 1.45 -4.31
C PHE A 203 10.88 0.54 -4.07
N ILE A 204 11.40 -0.12 -5.10
CA ILE A 204 12.51 -1.08 -4.95
C ILE A 204 13.74 -0.41 -4.34
N PRO A 205 14.23 0.75 -4.82
CA PRO A 205 15.45 1.36 -4.27
C PRO A 205 15.30 1.76 -2.80
N LEU A 206 14.10 2.21 -2.39
CA LEU A 206 13.78 2.52 -1.00
C LEU A 206 13.82 1.27 -0.11
N LEU A 207 13.16 0.19 -0.56
CA LEU A 207 13.07 -1.03 0.24
C LEU A 207 14.39 -1.77 0.31
N GLN A 208 15.19 -1.73 -0.76
CA GLN A 208 16.56 -2.21 -0.78
C GLN A 208 17.38 -1.56 0.33
N ASP A 209 17.35 -0.22 0.39
CA ASP A 209 18.05 0.55 1.43
C ASP A 209 17.56 0.24 2.86
N ILE A 210 16.25 0.01 3.04
CA ILE A 210 15.69 -0.40 4.33
C ILE A 210 16.23 -1.79 4.74
N VAL A 211 16.21 -2.77 3.85
CA VAL A 211 16.79 -4.10 4.13
C VAL A 211 18.28 -3.99 4.43
N ASP A 212 18.98 -3.09 3.72
CA ASP A 212 20.41 -2.93 3.85
C ASP A 212 20.85 -2.15 5.10
N THR A 213 19.98 -1.34 5.71
CA THR A 213 20.40 -0.46 6.81
C THR A 213 19.63 -0.64 8.11
N HIS A 214 18.43 -1.24 8.07
CA HIS A 214 17.65 -1.44 9.29
C HIS A 214 18.22 -2.60 10.15
N PRO A 215 18.47 -2.38 11.45
CA PRO A 215 19.09 -3.39 12.33
C PRO A 215 18.29 -4.69 12.37
N GLY A 216 16.95 -4.60 12.44
CA GLY A 216 16.03 -5.73 12.42
C GLY A 216 15.94 -6.53 11.12
N LEU A 217 16.63 -6.12 10.04
CA LEU A 217 16.63 -6.84 8.74
C LEU A 217 18.03 -7.24 8.27
N THR A 218 19.07 -6.94 9.05
CA THR A 218 20.47 -7.22 8.69
C THR A 218 20.75 -8.67 8.31
N PHE A 219 20.01 -9.63 8.86
CA PHE A 219 20.15 -11.06 8.55
C PHE A 219 19.64 -11.45 7.15
N LEU A 220 18.79 -10.64 6.51
CA LEU A 220 18.30 -10.91 5.15
C LEU A 220 19.34 -10.66 4.07
N LYS A 221 20.40 -9.90 4.38
CA LYS A 221 21.49 -9.61 3.44
C LYS A 221 22.18 -10.88 2.96
N ASP A 222 22.33 -11.86 3.85
CA ASP A 222 23.02 -13.12 3.56
C ASP A 222 22.12 -14.12 2.80
N ALA A 223 20.84 -13.78 2.56
CA ALA A 223 19.83 -14.67 1.98
C ALA A 223 19.09 -14.01 0.80
N PRO A 224 19.68 -14.02 -0.42
CA PRO A 224 19.17 -13.26 -1.58
C PRO A 224 17.75 -13.67 -2.01
N GLU A 225 17.38 -14.93 -1.87
CA GLU A 225 16.02 -15.39 -2.21
C GLU A 225 14.96 -14.77 -1.28
N PHE A 226 15.21 -14.79 0.03
CA PHE A 226 14.32 -14.16 1.02
C PHE A 226 14.32 -12.64 0.89
N HIS A 227 15.45 -12.05 0.51
CA HIS A 227 15.58 -10.63 0.28
C HIS A 227 14.57 -10.12 -0.77
N SER A 228 14.61 -10.68 -1.99
CA SER A 228 13.71 -10.23 -3.07
C SER A 228 12.24 -10.51 -2.76
N ARG A 229 11.95 -11.62 -2.05
CA ARG A 229 10.59 -11.99 -1.64
C ARG A 229 10.03 -11.05 -0.57
N TYR A 230 10.86 -10.64 0.38
CA TYR A 230 10.48 -9.65 1.39
C TYR A 230 10.14 -8.31 0.73
N ILE A 231 11.01 -7.80 -0.16
CA ILE A 231 10.75 -6.55 -0.90
C ILE A 231 9.42 -6.63 -1.65
N THR A 232 9.20 -7.70 -2.41
CA THR A 232 7.97 -7.90 -3.18
C THR A 232 6.74 -7.89 -2.27
N THR A 233 6.81 -8.55 -1.11
CA THR A 233 5.71 -8.61 -0.15
C THR A 233 5.40 -7.23 0.43
N VAL A 234 6.42 -6.49 0.84
CA VAL A 234 6.23 -5.14 1.38
C VAL A 234 5.59 -4.23 0.32
N ILE A 235 6.03 -4.29 -0.95
CA ILE A 235 5.40 -3.56 -2.06
C ILE A 235 3.93 -3.95 -2.20
N GLN A 236 3.60 -5.24 -2.19
CA GLN A 236 2.21 -5.68 -2.28
C GLN A 236 1.37 -5.13 -1.11
N ARG A 237 1.90 -5.16 0.11
CA ARG A 237 1.22 -4.61 1.29
C ARG A 237 1.02 -3.09 1.19
N ILE A 238 2.01 -2.35 0.67
CA ILE A 238 1.89 -0.91 0.40
C ILE A 238 0.75 -0.66 -0.58
N PHE A 239 0.77 -1.31 -1.74
CA PHE A 239 -0.28 -1.11 -2.73
C PHE A 239 -1.65 -1.60 -2.27
N TYR A 240 -1.71 -2.62 -1.42
CA TYR A 240 -2.95 -3.13 -0.82
C TYR A 240 -3.68 -2.09 0.02
N VAL A 241 -2.93 -1.33 0.82
CA VAL A 241 -3.50 -0.32 1.73
C VAL A 241 -3.61 1.04 1.04
N VAL A 242 -2.57 1.47 0.31
CA VAL A 242 -2.43 2.84 -0.22
C VAL A 242 -3.15 3.02 -1.56
N ASN A 243 -2.99 2.10 -2.52
CA ASN A 243 -3.55 2.25 -3.87
C ASN A 243 -5.03 1.82 -3.93
N ARG A 244 -5.88 2.64 -3.30
CA ARG A 244 -7.33 2.43 -3.21
C ARG A 244 -8.05 2.45 -4.54
N SER A 245 -7.46 3.07 -5.56
CA SER A 245 -8.02 3.18 -6.91
C SER A 245 -7.80 1.94 -7.76
N TRP A 246 -7.00 0.96 -7.32
CA TRP A 246 -6.68 -0.26 -8.08
C TRP A 246 -5.99 -0.05 -9.42
N THR A 247 -5.53 1.17 -9.68
CA THR A 247 -4.88 1.57 -10.93
C THR A 247 -3.47 1.00 -11.10
N GLY A 248 -2.86 0.48 -10.02
CA GLY A 248 -1.45 0.12 -9.99
C GLY A 248 -0.52 1.34 -9.91
N ARG A 249 -1.07 2.54 -9.69
CA ARG A 249 -0.34 3.82 -9.65
C ARG A 249 -0.71 4.58 -8.38
N ILE A 250 0.22 4.71 -7.43
CA ILE A 250 0.00 5.47 -6.19
C ILE A 250 0.11 6.96 -6.49
N THR A 251 -0.97 7.69 -6.24
CA THR A 251 -1.02 9.15 -6.43
C THR A 251 -0.71 9.91 -5.14
N MET A 252 -0.40 11.22 -5.26
CA MET A 252 -0.16 12.10 -4.09
C MET A 252 -1.35 12.10 -3.13
N MET A 253 -2.57 12.04 -3.65
CA MET A 253 -3.79 12.04 -2.85
C MET A 253 -3.99 10.71 -2.09
N GLU A 254 -3.66 9.59 -2.70
CA GLU A 254 -3.69 8.28 -2.04
C GLU A 254 -2.65 8.20 -0.93
N LEU A 255 -1.43 8.68 -1.22
CA LEU A 255 -0.35 8.71 -0.23
C LEU A 255 -0.70 9.59 0.98
N ARG A 256 -1.24 10.81 0.75
CA ARG A 256 -1.73 11.71 1.82
C ARG A 256 -2.79 11.09 2.72
N ARG A 257 -3.64 10.23 2.17
CA ARG A 257 -4.74 9.59 2.91
C ARG A 257 -4.32 8.31 3.62
N SER A 258 -3.09 7.86 3.41
CA SER A 258 -2.53 6.66 4.03
C SER A 258 -1.66 7.02 5.24
N ASN A 259 -1.34 6.01 6.05
CA ASN A 259 -0.36 6.10 7.13
C ASN A 259 1.05 5.69 6.70
N PHE A 260 1.33 5.54 5.40
CA PHE A 260 2.63 5.03 4.92
C PHE A 260 3.80 5.91 5.34
N LEU A 261 3.75 7.23 5.13
CA LEU A 261 4.85 8.12 5.49
C LEU A 261 5.09 8.21 7.00
N GLN A 262 4.03 8.11 7.79
CA GLN A 262 4.11 8.04 9.26
C GLN A 262 4.82 6.75 9.67
N THR A 263 4.44 5.63 9.07
CA THR A 263 5.05 4.32 9.35
C THR A 263 6.51 4.27 8.89
N LEU A 264 6.83 4.90 7.76
CA LEU A 264 8.21 5.03 7.27
C LEU A 264 9.09 5.84 8.23
N ALA A 265 8.53 6.84 8.91
CA ALA A 265 9.26 7.59 9.92
C ALA A 265 9.55 6.74 11.17
N LEU A 266 8.62 5.89 11.60
CA LEU A 266 8.80 5.01 12.78
C LEU A 266 9.95 4.01 12.64
N LEU A 267 10.36 3.67 11.41
CA LEU A 267 11.48 2.75 11.18
C LEU A 267 12.80 3.22 11.79
N GLU A 268 13.01 4.53 11.99
CA GLU A 268 14.24 5.01 12.62
C GLU A 268 14.20 4.96 14.15
N GLU A 269 13.01 4.79 14.73
CA GLU A 269 12.78 4.78 16.17
C GLU A 269 12.71 3.34 16.73
N GLU A 270 12.22 2.39 15.92
CA GLU A 270 11.95 1.01 16.34
C GLU A 270 12.93 0.00 15.71
N ASP A 271 13.88 -0.50 16.51
CA ASP A 271 14.86 -1.49 16.06
C ASP A 271 14.25 -2.87 15.72
N ASP A 272 13.16 -3.24 16.40
CA ASP A 272 12.43 -4.48 16.13
C ASP A 272 11.40 -4.24 15.02
N ILE A 273 11.78 -4.59 13.79
CA ILE A 273 10.96 -4.45 12.59
C ILE A 273 9.57 -5.10 12.72
N ASN A 274 9.41 -6.07 13.63
CA ASN A 274 8.15 -6.77 13.83
C ASN A 274 7.14 -5.97 14.66
N GLN A 275 7.57 -4.96 15.41
CA GLN A 275 6.66 -4.01 16.09
C GLN A 275 5.95 -3.12 15.08
N ILE A 276 6.57 -2.87 13.93
CA ILE A 276 5.98 -2.14 12.81
C ILE A 276 5.11 -3.09 12.00
N THR A 277 3.93 -3.38 12.54
CA THR A 277 2.99 -4.35 11.95
C THR A 277 2.53 -3.93 10.56
N ASP A 278 2.44 -2.63 10.31
CA ASP A 278 2.02 -2.07 9.03
C ASP A 278 3.18 -2.09 8.04
N TYR A 279 2.94 -2.70 6.87
CA TYR A 279 3.89 -2.83 5.75
C TYR A 279 5.13 -3.68 5.99
N PHE A 280 5.94 -3.37 7.01
CA PHE A 280 7.34 -3.80 7.12
C PHE A 280 7.59 -5.03 8.02
N SER A 281 6.64 -5.46 8.85
CA SER A 281 6.82 -6.63 9.71
C SER A 281 7.35 -7.87 8.96
N TYR A 282 8.52 -8.36 9.40
CA TYR A 282 9.14 -9.56 8.86
C TYR A 282 8.35 -10.82 9.24
N GLU A 283 7.80 -10.89 10.46
CA GLU A 283 6.91 -11.99 10.88
C GLU A 283 5.71 -12.15 9.92
N HIS A 284 5.08 -11.06 9.50
CA HIS A 284 4.00 -11.10 8.52
C HIS A 284 4.47 -11.64 7.16
N PHE A 285 5.61 -11.15 6.67
CA PHE A 285 6.20 -11.68 5.44
C PHE A 285 6.46 -13.19 5.53
N TYR A 286 7.06 -13.64 6.63
CA TYR A 286 7.46 -15.04 6.79
C TYR A 286 6.24 -15.97 6.78
N VAL A 287 5.14 -15.60 7.46
CA VAL A 287 3.89 -16.37 7.42
C VAL A 287 3.31 -16.46 6.01
N ILE A 288 3.30 -15.35 5.27
CA ILE A 288 2.81 -15.31 3.88
C ILE A 288 3.67 -16.20 2.99
N TYR A 289 4.99 -16.10 3.12
CA TYR A 289 5.94 -16.87 2.32
C TYR A 289 5.87 -18.38 2.63
N CYS A 290 5.80 -18.79 3.89
CA CYS A 290 5.64 -20.20 4.25
C CYS A 290 4.37 -20.80 3.64
N LYS A 291 3.24 -20.08 3.72
CA LYS A 291 1.98 -20.54 3.11
C LYS A 291 2.08 -20.68 1.60
N PHE A 292 2.82 -19.79 0.93
CA PHE A 292 3.06 -19.90 -0.51
C PHE A 292 3.94 -21.12 -0.82
N TRP A 293 5.05 -21.26 -0.10
CA TRP A 293 6.02 -22.34 -0.29
C TRP A 293 5.42 -23.73 -0.05
N GLU A 294 4.49 -23.85 0.91
CA GLU A 294 3.75 -25.10 1.16
C GLU A 294 2.86 -25.52 -0.03
N LEU A 295 2.42 -24.56 -0.86
CA LEU A 295 1.58 -24.82 -2.02
C LEU A 295 2.41 -25.01 -3.31
N ASP A 296 3.49 -24.25 -3.48
CA ASP A 296 4.42 -24.29 -4.62
C ASP A 296 5.40 -25.46 -4.50
N THR A 297 4.89 -26.68 -4.72
CA THR A 297 5.67 -27.92 -4.53
C THR A 297 6.75 -28.16 -5.57
N ASP A 298 6.60 -27.59 -6.77
CA ASP A 298 7.57 -27.66 -7.87
C ASP A 298 8.51 -26.46 -7.92
N HIS A 299 8.34 -25.50 -7.00
CA HIS A 299 9.19 -24.32 -6.81
C HIS A 299 9.31 -23.48 -8.08
N ASP A 300 8.24 -23.42 -8.88
CA ASP A 300 8.19 -22.64 -10.12
C ASP A 300 7.82 -21.17 -9.87
N LEU A 301 7.50 -20.82 -8.62
CA LEU A 301 7.10 -19.49 -8.14
C LEU A 301 5.72 -19.04 -8.63
N TYR A 302 4.93 -19.99 -9.09
CA TYR A 302 3.53 -19.86 -9.44
C TYR A 302 2.69 -20.86 -8.65
N ILE A 303 1.39 -20.58 -8.57
CA ILE A 303 0.41 -21.45 -7.94
C ILE A 303 -0.68 -21.70 -8.97
N ASP A 304 -0.96 -22.97 -9.23
CA ASP A 304 -2.07 -23.36 -10.10
C ASP A 304 -3.38 -23.52 -9.29
N PRO A 305 -4.54 -23.69 -9.96
CA PRO A 305 -5.82 -23.91 -9.28
C PRO A 305 -5.85 -25.14 -8.38
N LYS A 306 -5.08 -26.20 -8.69
CA LYS A 306 -5.00 -27.43 -7.89
C LYS A 306 -4.16 -27.23 -6.64
N ASP A 307 -3.08 -26.47 -6.75
CA ASP A 307 -2.25 -26.08 -5.62
C ASP A 307 -3.08 -25.25 -4.65
N LEU A 308 -3.76 -24.20 -5.15
CA LEU A 308 -4.63 -23.36 -4.33
C LEU A 308 -5.81 -24.15 -3.73
N ALA A 309 -6.28 -25.21 -4.37
CA ALA A 309 -7.33 -26.05 -3.80
C ALA A 309 -6.91 -26.75 -2.51
N ARG A 310 -5.61 -27.05 -2.32
CA ARG A 310 -5.10 -27.67 -1.09
C ARG A 310 -5.02 -26.69 0.08
N TYR A 311 -5.10 -25.39 -0.20
CA TYR A 311 -5.00 -24.36 0.83
C TYR A 311 -6.12 -24.47 1.88
N ASN A 312 -5.72 -24.46 3.16
CA ASN A 312 -6.60 -24.49 4.33
C ASN A 312 -7.60 -25.67 4.31
N ASP A 313 -7.11 -26.88 4.04
CA ASP A 313 -7.90 -28.14 4.00
C ASP A 313 -9.10 -28.08 3.04
N HIS A 314 -8.92 -27.52 1.84
CA HIS A 314 -9.99 -27.31 0.86
C HIS A 314 -11.13 -26.39 1.36
N ALA A 315 -10.86 -25.47 2.29
CA ALA A 315 -11.87 -24.51 2.78
C ALA A 315 -12.43 -23.60 1.67
N SER A 316 -11.65 -23.34 0.62
CA SER A 316 -12.09 -22.58 -0.54
C SER A 316 -12.83 -23.47 -1.55
N SER A 317 -14.07 -23.11 -1.89
CA SER A 317 -14.82 -23.82 -2.93
C SER A 317 -14.13 -23.68 -4.29
N ASN A 318 -14.17 -24.73 -5.12
CA ASN A 318 -13.62 -24.72 -6.50
C ASN A 318 -14.13 -23.52 -7.33
N ARG A 319 -15.36 -23.08 -7.11
CA ARG A 319 -15.95 -21.93 -7.81
C ARG A 319 -15.27 -20.60 -7.46
N ILE A 320 -14.77 -20.44 -6.23
CA ILE A 320 -14.00 -19.25 -5.84
C ILE A 320 -12.63 -19.31 -6.49
N ILE A 321 -12.00 -20.49 -6.48
CA ILE A 321 -10.70 -20.72 -7.12
C ILE A 321 -10.77 -20.37 -8.60
N GLU A 322 -11.69 -20.96 -9.37
CA GLU A 322 -11.89 -20.63 -10.79
C GLU A 322 -12.05 -19.13 -11.05
N ARG A 323 -12.66 -18.38 -10.12
CA ARG A 323 -12.87 -16.93 -10.23
C ARG A 323 -11.62 -16.12 -9.89
N LEU A 324 -10.77 -16.60 -8.97
CA LEU A 324 -9.46 -16.01 -8.74
C LEU A 324 -8.62 -16.06 -10.02
N PHE A 325 -8.67 -17.19 -10.73
CA PHE A 325 -7.94 -17.38 -11.99
C PHE A 325 -8.65 -16.79 -13.23
N SER A 326 -9.88 -16.27 -13.10
CA SER A 326 -10.63 -15.69 -14.23
C SER A 326 -10.24 -14.26 -14.56
N GLY A 327 -9.25 -13.68 -13.88
CA GLY A 327 -8.87 -12.27 -14.05
C GLY A 327 -9.70 -11.27 -13.23
N ALA A 328 -10.60 -11.73 -12.36
CA ALA A 328 -11.54 -10.86 -11.65
C ALA A 328 -10.89 -10.04 -10.52
N VAL A 329 -9.78 -10.53 -9.97
CA VAL A 329 -9.08 -9.91 -8.82
C VAL A 329 -7.58 -9.72 -9.05
N THR A 330 -7.09 -10.08 -10.24
CA THR A 330 -5.67 -10.03 -10.60
C THR A 330 -5.38 -8.71 -11.28
N ARG A 331 -4.23 -8.12 -10.99
CA ARG A 331 -3.81 -6.85 -11.60
C ARG A 331 -3.26 -7.15 -13.00
N GLY A 332 -4.10 -6.94 -14.02
CA GLY A 332 -3.76 -7.19 -15.42
C GLY A 332 -4.18 -8.58 -15.91
N ASN A 333 -3.71 -8.94 -17.10
CA ASN A 333 -4.20 -10.11 -17.84
C ASN A 333 -3.29 -11.35 -17.72
N ALA A 334 -2.29 -11.33 -16.83
CA ALA A 334 -1.27 -12.38 -16.73
C ALA A 334 -1.90 -13.72 -16.32
N VAL A 335 -2.63 -13.76 -15.19
CA VAL A 335 -3.27 -14.98 -14.68
C VAL A 335 -4.29 -15.55 -15.65
N GLN A 336 -5.04 -14.69 -16.33
CA GLN A 336 -6.02 -15.16 -17.31
C GLN A 336 -5.36 -15.83 -18.52
N ARG A 337 -4.16 -15.37 -18.91
CA ARG A 337 -3.41 -15.97 -20.04
C ARG A 337 -2.63 -17.21 -19.63
N GLU A 338 -2.05 -17.20 -18.44
CA GLU A 338 -1.10 -18.23 -17.99
C GLU A 338 -1.79 -19.34 -17.18
N GLY A 339 -2.99 -19.09 -16.66
CA GLY A 339 -3.74 -20.04 -15.84
C GLY A 339 -3.10 -20.32 -14.47
N ARG A 340 -2.08 -19.55 -14.09
CA ARG A 340 -1.38 -19.64 -12.81
C ARG A 340 -1.28 -18.25 -12.17
N MET A 341 -1.19 -18.19 -10.85
CA MET A 341 -1.03 -16.94 -10.11
C MET A 341 0.39 -16.82 -9.59
N SER A 342 0.96 -15.63 -9.72
CA SER A 342 2.28 -15.31 -9.20
C SER A 342 2.28 -15.16 -7.68
N TYR A 343 3.46 -15.20 -7.06
CA TYR A 343 3.62 -14.86 -5.65
C TYR A 343 2.99 -13.52 -5.27
N ALA A 344 3.16 -12.48 -6.08
CA ALA A 344 2.58 -11.17 -5.82
C ALA A 344 1.05 -11.24 -5.69
N GLU A 345 0.39 -11.99 -6.56
CA GLU A 345 -1.06 -12.18 -6.53
C GLU A 345 -1.50 -13.04 -5.34
N PHE A 346 -0.67 -14.01 -4.95
CA PHE A 346 -0.92 -14.81 -3.76
C PHE A 346 -0.89 -13.96 -2.49
N VAL A 347 0.03 -12.99 -2.38
CA VAL A 347 0.05 -12.05 -1.26
C VAL A 347 -1.28 -11.29 -1.16
N TRP A 348 -1.82 -10.79 -2.28
CA TRP A 348 -3.12 -10.12 -2.30
C TRP A 348 -4.27 -11.03 -1.88
N PHE A 349 -4.30 -12.27 -2.39
CA PHE A 349 -5.28 -13.28 -2.01
C PHE A 349 -5.26 -13.51 -0.50
N LEU A 350 -4.08 -13.78 0.05
CA LEU A 350 -3.91 -14.17 1.46
C LEU A 350 -4.30 -13.04 2.42
N ILE A 351 -3.83 -11.81 2.16
CA ILE A 351 -4.19 -10.63 2.98
C ILE A 351 -5.71 -10.43 2.99
N SER A 352 -6.37 -10.65 1.86
CA SER A 352 -7.82 -10.46 1.72
C SER A 352 -8.65 -11.52 2.44
N GLU A 353 -8.13 -12.73 2.52
CA GLU A 353 -8.75 -13.82 3.25
C GLU A 353 -8.72 -13.57 4.76
N GLU A 354 -7.56 -13.11 5.27
CA GLU A 354 -7.30 -12.92 6.70
C GLU A 354 -7.91 -11.62 7.27
N ASP A 355 -7.77 -10.49 6.58
CA ASP A 355 -8.20 -9.18 7.10
C ASP A 355 -9.67 -8.89 6.77
N LYS A 356 -10.58 -9.33 7.67
CA LYS A 356 -12.03 -9.15 7.49
C LYS A 356 -12.53 -7.72 7.62
N LYS A 357 -11.70 -6.77 8.09
CA LYS A 357 -12.13 -5.42 8.49
C LYS A 357 -11.68 -4.33 7.52
N ASN A 358 -10.72 -4.62 6.64
CA ASN A 358 -10.19 -3.64 5.70
C ASN A 358 -11.14 -3.40 4.51
N PRO A 359 -11.40 -2.13 4.13
CA PRO A 359 -12.23 -1.82 2.96
C PRO A 359 -11.65 -2.37 1.64
N THR A 360 -10.35 -2.71 1.54
CA THR A 360 -9.78 -3.39 0.35
C THR A 360 -10.41 -4.75 0.19
N ARG A 361 -10.56 -5.49 1.29
CA ARG A 361 -11.36 -6.71 1.31
C ARG A 361 -12.79 -6.41 0.91
N ALA A 362 -13.45 -5.34 1.34
CA ALA A 362 -14.83 -5.10 0.89
C ALA A 362 -14.92 -5.05 -0.66
N HIS A 363 -13.93 -4.49 -1.35
CA HIS A 363 -13.88 -4.48 -2.82
C HIS A 363 -13.63 -5.89 -3.41
N ILE A 364 -12.66 -6.62 -2.85
CA ILE A 364 -12.34 -8.01 -3.27
C ILE A 364 -13.48 -8.96 -2.91
N ALA A 365 -14.01 -8.88 -1.71
CA ALA A 365 -15.17 -9.60 -1.24
C ALA A 365 -16.43 -9.23 -2.01
N VAL A 366 -16.63 -8.00 -2.48
CA VAL A 366 -17.72 -7.66 -3.41
C VAL A 366 -17.50 -8.33 -4.77
N LEU A 367 -16.28 -8.38 -5.30
CA LEU A 367 -15.94 -9.18 -6.48
C LEU A 367 -16.18 -10.70 -6.25
N HIS A 368 -15.87 -11.21 -5.05
CA HIS A 368 -16.14 -12.60 -4.64
C HIS A 368 -17.65 -12.85 -4.39
N CYS A 369 -18.40 -11.90 -3.84
CA CYS A 369 -19.81 -12.03 -3.45
C CYS A 369 -20.79 -11.75 -4.60
N ILE A 370 -20.50 -10.82 -5.52
CA ILE A 370 -21.27 -10.64 -6.77
C ILE A 370 -21.31 -11.96 -7.56
N ALA A 371 -20.35 -12.86 -7.35
CA ALA A 371 -20.29 -14.17 -7.99
C ALA A 371 -21.00 -15.33 -7.24
N SER A 372 -21.44 -15.14 -5.98
CA SER A 372 -22.11 -16.20 -5.20
C SER A 372 -23.64 -16.11 -5.22
N THR A 373 -24.20 -14.90 -5.34
CA THR A 373 -25.65 -14.72 -5.41
C THR A 373 -26.16 -14.62 -6.85
N LYS A 374 -27.23 -15.35 -7.14
CA LYS A 374 -28.12 -15.23 -8.32
C LYS A 374 -28.66 -13.79 -8.48
N LEU A 375 -27.82 -12.83 -8.87
CA LEU A 375 -28.23 -11.47 -9.24
C LEU A 375 -27.92 -11.13 -10.70
N SER A 376 -27.69 -12.15 -11.53
CA SER A 376 -27.52 -12.02 -12.99
C SER A 376 -28.73 -11.42 -13.73
N LYS A 377 -29.88 -11.22 -13.06
CA LYS A 377 -31.08 -10.61 -13.69
C LYS A 377 -31.31 -9.13 -13.35
N TYR A 378 -30.66 -8.57 -12.32
CA TYR A 378 -30.88 -7.17 -11.93
C TYR A 378 -29.77 -6.20 -12.38
N TYR A 379 -28.57 -6.70 -12.72
CA TYR A 379 -27.43 -5.84 -13.05
C TYR A 379 -27.31 -5.42 -14.52
N SER A 380 -28.15 -5.93 -15.43
CA SER A 380 -28.20 -5.38 -16.79
C SER A 380 -28.74 -3.94 -16.81
N VAL A 381 -29.40 -3.49 -15.72
CA VAL A 381 -29.93 -2.14 -15.57
C VAL A 381 -28.97 -1.22 -14.81
N LEU A 382 -28.18 -1.74 -13.86
CA LEU A 382 -27.25 -0.92 -13.07
C LEU A 382 -25.94 -0.59 -13.80
N ASN A 383 -25.51 -1.42 -14.75
CA ASN A 383 -24.32 -1.13 -15.58
C ASN A 383 -24.55 0.06 -16.55
N ILE A 384 -25.81 0.44 -16.78
CA ILE A 384 -26.18 1.65 -17.53
C ILE A 384 -26.11 2.89 -16.63
N CYS A 385 -26.37 2.77 -15.32
CA CYS A 385 -26.32 3.93 -14.42
C CYS A 385 -24.89 4.31 -13.98
N PHE A 386 -23.94 3.36 -13.88
CA PHE A 386 -22.56 3.68 -13.46
C PHE A 386 -21.71 4.30 -14.57
N CYS A 387 -22.02 4.05 -15.84
CA CYS A 387 -21.42 4.75 -16.98
C CYS A 387 -22.00 6.16 -17.22
N LEU A 388 -23.04 6.57 -16.47
CA LEU A 388 -23.70 7.87 -16.61
C LEU A 388 -23.43 8.83 -15.44
N ILE A 389 -22.55 8.46 -14.50
CA ILE A 389 -22.05 9.33 -13.41
C ILE A 389 -20.51 9.30 -13.36
N ILE A 390 -19.91 9.42 -14.55
CA ILE A 390 -18.57 10.01 -14.80
C ILE A 390 -18.83 11.05 -15.89
#